data_AF-A0AAU3H676-F1
#
_entry.id   AF-A0AAU3H676-F1
#
_cell.length_a   1.000
_cell.length_b   1.000
_cell.length_c   1.000
_cell.angle_alpha   90.00
_cell.angle_beta   90.00
_cell.angle_gamma   90.00
#
_symmetry.space_group_name_H-M   'P 1'
#
loop_
_entity.id
_entity.type
_entity.pdbx_description
1 polymer ?
#
loop_
_entity_poly.entity_id
_entity_poly.type
_entity_poly.pdbx_seq_one_letter_code
_entity_poly.pdbx_strand_id
1 'polypeptide(L)'
;MGKTLPDDLVQVLDLVGVSWPNIDEDEVRGNATDYRNLAEGVRDVITQGNQACSRIVAGKSKGQTVQAIDRRWGKLTTKDLTTFSKALDSLADALDDCAGFIEGCKIACITELGIAAGTATAGVVGMIFTFGASAAISAIAIAACRIALHEAIDYAVDQITQVVTEKIEAKILGKIEDLFTGALDSHDDGNVGQYSIGSADMATDLAIEFDDFDKASGDYGVTKKNFDEKKSLHKTGGAKRRGSVRKDSRFHKLSTVMDKAEDAVDKKADETVHVLEKHGADIDAAKKEHKKSDKKTKDDIDGCKDVRTYLLDADGTVRRLEADGDLKPLDGTDKQRLDGILNDGEAWRPSTRKEREELSVGDTHEGKVTSTKVDPYSDELGQATQLARYARNDYEGNNYAAGRYIDPDGRGESVLVGYSKNSMHSERSIGYPILHNEKQSGLKEVFTEREPCQKRPRCEAWLDSYFKEAKTVHHANNYDQSVLRHKRDVEHQKYMDELKASHGR
;
A
#
# COMPACT_ATOMS: atom_id res chain seq x y z
N MET A 1 -49.37 9.21 -18.23
CA MET A 1 -49.93 9.07 -19.59
C MET A 1 -50.00 10.49 -20.13
N GLY A 2 -49.22 10.78 -21.16
CA GLY A 2 -49.14 12.11 -21.74
C GLY A 2 -50.49 12.63 -22.22
N LYS A 3 -50.59 13.96 -22.35
CA LYS A 3 -51.82 14.65 -22.76
C LYS A 3 -52.29 14.16 -24.12
N THR A 4 -53.58 13.81 -24.17
CA THR A 4 -54.32 13.37 -25.35
C THR A 4 -55.17 14.49 -25.92
N LEU A 5 -55.48 14.40 -27.21
CA LEU A 5 -56.40 15.33 -27.87
C LEU A 5 -57.85 15.03 -27.43
N PRO A 6 -58.66 16.03 -27.05
CA PRO A 6 -60.10 15.87 -26.85
C PRO A 6 -60.82 15.39 -28.12
N ASP A 7 -61.80 14.50 -27.98
CA ASP A 7 -62.51 13.84 -29.11
C ASP A 7 -63.12 14.83 -30.10
N ASP A 8 -63.67 15.95 -29.61
CA ASP A 8 -64.28 17.00 -30.42
C ASP A 8 -63.27 17.77 -31.31
N LEU A 9 -61.98 17.72 -30.95
CA LEU A 9 -60.91 18.39 -31.69
C LEU A 9 -60.21 17.46 -32.69
N VAL A 10 -60.43 16.14 -32.62
CA VAL A 10 -59.88 15.14 -33.57
C VAL A 10 -60.36 15.43 -34.99
N GLN A 11 -61.66 15.72 -35.14
CA GLN A 11 -62.26 16.03 -36.44
C GLN A 11 -61.72 17.34 -37.04
N VAL A 12 -61.42 18.33 -36.18
CA VAL A 12 -60.83 19.61 -36.60
C VAL A 12 -59.36 19.42 -36.99
N LEU A 13 -58.63 18.58 -36.24
CA LEU A 13 -57.24 18.24 -36.54
C LEU A 13 -57.10 17.52 -37.89
N ASP A 14 -57.98 16.55 -38.18
CA ASP A 14 -58.05 15.83 -39.46
C ASP A 14 -58.43 16.76 -40.62
N LEU A 15 -59.33 17.73 -40.40
CA LEU A 15 -59.74 18.72 -41.39
C LEU A 15 -58.62 19.72 -41.73
N VAL A 16 -57.85 20.15 -40.73
CA VAL A 16 -56.70 21.06 -40.89
C VAL A 16 -55.45 20.29 -41.37
N GLY A 17 -55.42 18.97 -41.21
CA GLY A 17 -54.36 18.10 -41.73
C GLY A 17 -53.01 18.31 -41.04
N VAL A 18 -53.02 18.52 -39.72
CA VAL A 18 -51.84 18.61 -38.85
C VAL A 18 -51.73 17.34 -38.02
N SER A 19 -50.58 16.66 -37.99
CA SER A 19 -50.42 15.49 -37.14
C SER A 19 -50.12 15.91 -35.70
N TRP A 20 -50.90 15.38 -34.75
CA TRP A 20 -50.68 15.56 -33.31
C TRP A 20 -49.29 15.04 -32.90
N PRO A 21 -48.55 15.76 -32.03
CA PRO A 21 -47.28 15.27 -31.52
C PRO A 21 -47.48 14.02 -30.64
N ASN A 22 -47.03 12.86 -31.11
CA ASN A 22 -47.26 11.56 -30.46
C ASN A 22 -46.19 11.19 -29.41
N ILE A 23 -45.48 12.18 -28.90
CA ILE A 23 -44.51 12.03 -27.81
C ILE A 23 -45.21 12.05 -26.45
N ASP A 24 -44.82 11.20 -25.50
CA ASP A 24 -45.35 11.21 -24.13
C ASP A 24 -44.40 12.00 -23.21
N GLU A 25 -44.82 13.20 -22.79
CA GLU A 25 -44.06 14.06 -21.88
C GLU A 25 -43.88 13.46 -20.47
N ASP A 26 -44.80 12.59 -20.02
CA ASP A 26 -44.66 11.91 -18.74
C ASP A 26 -43.56 10.85 -18.81
N GLU A 27 -43.38 10.21 -19.96
CA GLU A 27 -42.25 9.29 -20.16
C GLU A 27 -40.91 10.03 -20.14
N VAL A 28 -40.85 11.27 -20.67
CA VAL A 28 -39.65 12.11 -20.61
C VAL A 28 -39.35 12.54 -19.16
N ARG A 29 -40.37 12.95 -18.36
CA ARG A 29 -40.19 13.21 -16.91
C ARG A 29 -39.83 11.96 -16.11
N GLY A 30 -40.33 10.80 -16.54
CA GLY A 30 -39.91 9.50 -16.00
C GLY A 30 -38.41 9.25 -16.22
N ASN A 31 -37.87 9.66 -17.37
CA ASN A 31 -36.43 9.57 -17.63
C ASN A 31 -35.62 10.52 -16.74
N ALA A 32 -36.10 11.75 -16.55
CA ALA A 32 -35.49 12.70 -15.60
C ALA A 32 -35.43 12.12 -14.18
N THR A 33 -36.51 11.49 -13.74
CA THR A 33 -36.59 10.82 -12.43
C THR A 33 -35.53 9.71 -12.29
N ASP A 34 -35.31 8.93 -13.34
CA ASP A 34 -34.31 7.86 -13.31
C ASP A 34 -32.86 8.36 -13.28
N TYR A 35 -32.55 9.47 -13.95
CA TYR A 35 -31.24 10.11 -13.79
C TYR A 35 -31.04 10.62 -12.37
N ARG A 36 -32.09 11.17 -11.72
CA ARG A 36 -32.02 11.58 -10.31
C ARG A 36 -31.84 10.39 -9.37
N ASN A 37 -32.51 9.27 -9.63
CA ASN A 37 -32.33 8.04 -8.86
C ASN A 37 -30.89 7.49 -8.99
N LEU A 38 -30.32 7.54 -10.20
CA LEU A 38 -28.92 7.17 -10.41
C LEU A 38 -27.96 8.16 -9.71
N ALA A 39 -28.24 9.47 -9.77
CA ALA A 39 -27.48 10.50 -9.07
C ALA A 39 -27.49 10.28 -7.56
N GLU A 40 -28.64 9.92 -6.99
CA GLU A 40 -28.76 9.50 -5.59
C GLU A 40 -27.91 8.26 -5.32
N GLY A 41 -27.90 7.26 -6.21
CA GLY A 41 -26.99 6.13 -6.10
C GLY A 41 -25.52 6.52 -6.05
N VAL A 42 -25.09 7.49 -6.85
CA VAL A 42 -23.70 8.01 -6.79
C VAL A 42 -23.43 8.70 -5.45
N ARG A 43 -24.39 9.45 -4.90
CA ARG A 43 -24.26 10.07 -3.56
C ARG A 43 -24.23 9.04 -2.44
N ASP A 44 -24.96 7.94 -2.58
CA ASP A 44 -24.89 6.80 -1.68
C ASP A 44 -23.51 6.15 -1.72
N VAL A 45 -22.91 6.00 -2.91
CA VAL A 45 -21.53 5.53 -3.06
C VAL A 45 -20.54 6.42 -2.29
N ILE A 46 -20.66 7.75 -2.41
CA ILE A 46 -19.83 8.69 -1.67
C ILE A 46 -20.02 8.48 -0.16
N THR A 47 -21.28 8.41 0.30
CA THR A 47 -21.61 8.32 1.73
C THR A 47 -21.14 7.00 2.34
N GLN A 48 -21.51 5.87 1.73
CA GLN A 48 -21.18 4.52 2.21
C GLN A 48 -19.67 4.27 2.09
N GLY A 49 -19.05 4.70 0.99
CA GLY A 49 -17.60 4.57 0.84
C GLY A 49 -16.80 5.48 1.79
N ASN A 50 -17.30 6.67 2.15
CA ASN A 50 -16.69 7.48 3.22
C ASN A 50 -16.77 6.78 4.58
N GLN A 51 -17.89 6.11 4.88
CA GLN A 51 -18.02 5.31 6.10
C GLN A 51 -17.04 4.13 6.11
N ALA A 52 -16.91 3.42 4.98
CA ALA A 52 -15.95 2.33 4.82
C ALA A 52 -14.50 2.82 5.01
N CYS A 53 -14.13 3.92 4.34
CA CYS A 53 -12.81 4.56 4.47
C CYS A 53 -12.51 4.97 5.92
N SER A 54 -13.49 5.58 6.59
CA SER A 54 -13.36 6.05 7.97
C SER A 54 -13.05 4.93 8.96
N ARG A 55 -13.42 3.66 8.67
CA ARG A 55 -13.03 2.54 9.54
C ARG A 55 -11.52 2.40 9.64
N ILE A 56 -10.82 2.59 8.53
CA ILE A 56 -9.36 2.50 8.46
C ILE A 56 -8.74 3.80 8.99
N VAL A 57 -9.20 4.95 8.49
CA VAL A 57 -8.54 6.25 8.72
C VAL A 57 -8.77 6.79 10.13
N ALA A 58 -10.00 6.67 10.65
CA ALA A 58 -10.33 7.08 12.01
C ALA A 58 -10.11 5.95 13.04
N GLY A 59 -9.80 4.74 12.58
CA GLY A 59 -9.46 3.61 13.42
C GLY A 59 -8.10 3.76 14.11
N LYS A 60 -7.65 2.66 14.73
CA LYS A 60 -6.34 2.60 15.37
C LYS A 60 -5.19 2.40 14.37
N SER A 61 -5.52 2.09 13.12
CA SER A 61 -4.52 1.95 12.07
C SER A 61 -3.81 3.29 11.80
N LYS A 62 -2.48 3.25 11.67
CA LYS A 62 -1.61 4.40 11.40
C LYS A 62 -0.49 4.01 10.41
N GLY A 63 0.09 5.00 9.75
CA GLY A 63 1.15 4.83 8.77
C GLY A 63 0.77 5.21 7.34
N GLN A 64 1.73 5.05 6.42
CA GLN A 64 1.61 5.56 5.06
C GLN A 64 0.51 4.86 4.23
N THR A 65 0.24 3.58 4.50
CA THR A 65 -0.88 2.86 3.87
C THR A 65 -2.22 3.53 4.14
N VAL A 66 -2.47 3.92 5.39
CA VAL A 66 -3.73 4.58 5.79
C VAL A 66 -3.88 5.94 5.09
N GLN A 67 -2.81 6.74 5.04
CA GLN A 67 -2.81 8.06 4.38
C GLN A 67 -3.05 7.96 2.87
N ALA A 68 -2.48 6.95 2.23
CA ALA A 68 -2.65 6.73 0.80
C ALA A 68 -4.07 6.24 0.46
N ILE A 69 -4.68 5.39 1.30
CA ILE A 69 -6.10 5.02 1.18
C ILE A 69 -6.99 6.27 1.28
N ASP A 70 -6.80 7.09 2.32
CA ASP A 70 -7.56 8.33 2.53
C ASP A 70 -7.43 9.29 1.34
N ARG A 71 -6.20 9.56 0.90
CA ARG A 71 -5.93 10.46 -0.24
C ARG A 71 -6.58 9.97 -1.53
N ARG A 72 -6.48 8.66 -1.81
CA ARG A 72 -7.05 8.08 -3.04
C ARG A 72 -8.57 8.15 -3.02
N TRP A 73 -9.20 7.76 -1.91
CA TRP A 73 -10.65 7.81 -1.76
C TRP A 73 -11.19 9.25 -1.76
N GLY A 74 -10.51 10.17 -1.06
CA GLY A 74 -10.84 11.59 -1.04
C GLY A 74 -10.80 12.24 -2.43
N LYS A 75 -9.77 11.97 -3.24
CA LYS A 75 -9.68 12.47 -4.62
C LYS A 75 -10.87 11.99 -5.47
N LEU A 76 -11.22 10.71 -5.36
CA LEU A 76 -12.33 10.10 -6.10
C LEU A 76 -13.69 10.72 -5.73
N THR A 77 -13.96 10.87 -4.43
CA THR A 77 -15.26 11.36 -3.93
C THR A 77 -15.46 12.85 -4.17
N THR A 78 -14.45 13.67 -3.87
CA THR A 78 -14.55 15.14 -3.97
C THR A 78 -14.60 15.66 -5.41
N LYS A 79 -14.00 14.92 -6.36
CA LYS A 79 -13.92 15.33 -7.76
C LYS A 79 -14.87 14.54 -8.64
N ASP A 80 -14.56 13.27 -8.90
CA ASP A 80 -15.18 12.52 -9.99
C ASP A 80 -16.62 12.13 -9.63
N LEU A 81 -16.86 11.50 -8.49
CA LEU A 81 -18.22 11.08 -8.09
C LEU A 81 -19.15 12.27 -7.84
N THR A 82 -18.63 13.34 -7.22
CA THR A 82 -19.39 14.58 -7.03
C THR A 82 -19.75 15.23 -8.37
N THR A 83 -18.81 15.25 -9.33
CA THR A 83 -19.07 15.79 -10.68
C THR A 83 -20.07 14.92 -11.43
N PHE A 84 -19.98 13.60 -11.28
CA PHE A 84 -20.89 12.65 -11.92
C PHE A 84 -22.33 12.83 -11.44
N SER A 85 -22.56 12.86 -10.13
CA SER A 85 -23.91 13.08 -9.57
C SER A 85 -24.54 14.40 -10.04
N LYS A 86 -23.76 15.50 -10.08
CA LYS A 86 -24.22 16.80 -10.59
C LYS A 86 -24.52 16.79 -12.09
N ALA A 87 -23.75 16.03 -12.88
CA ALA A 87 -24.01 15.89 -14.31
C ALA A 87 -25.31 15.11 -14.56
N LEU A 88 -25.58 14.07 -13.77
CA LEU A 88 -26.85 13.33 -13.81
C LEU A 88 -28.04 14.21 -13.43
N ASP A 89 -27.93 15.06 -12.40
CA ASP A 89 -28.98 16.04 -12.09
C ASP A 89 -29.21 17.02 -13.26
N SER A 90 -28.12 17.48 -13.88
CA SER A 90 -28.20 18.41 -15.02
C SER A 90 -28.88 17.76 -16.25
N LEU A 91 -28.69 16.45 -16.46
CA LEU A 91 -29.41 15.68 -17.48
C LEU A 91 -30.89 15.59 -17.14
N ALA A 92 -31.22 15.30 -15.88
CA ALA A 92 -32.60 15.25 -15.43
C ALA A 92 -33.31 16.59 -15.64
N ASP A 93 -32.66 17.70 -15.29
CA ASP A 93 -33.23 19.03 -15.47
C ASP A 93 -33.42 19.37 -16.96
N ALA A 94 -32.48 19.00 -17.83
CA ALA A 94 -32.64 19.19 -19.28
C ALA A 94 -33.82 18.39 -19.87
N LEU A 95 -34.11 17.22 -19.31
CA LEU A 95 -35.24 16.38 -19.71
C LEU A 95 -36.57 16.91 -19.18
N ASP A 96 -36.61 17.42 -17.94
CA ASP A 96 -37.80 18.10 -17.42
C ASP A 96 -38.12 19.38 -18.20
N ASP A 97 -37.10 20.16 -18.56
CA ASP A 97 -37.24 21.32 -19.45
C ASP A 97 -37.90 20.88 -20.76
N CYS A 98 -37.38 19.81 -21.39
CA CYS A 98 -37.93 19.26 -22.62
C CYS A 98 -39.39 18.80 -22.47
N ALA A 99 -39.70 18.07 -21.40
CA ALA A 99 -41.06 17.61 -21.12
C ALA A 99 -42.04 18.77 -20.92
N GLY A 100 -41.62 19.80 -20.17
CA GLY A 100 -42.41 21.02 -19.95
C GLY A 100 -42.68 21.76 -21.26
N PHE A 101 -41.69 21.85 -22.16
CA PHE A 101 -41.89 22.45 -23.48
C PHE A 101 -42.86 21.65 -24.35
N ILE A 102 -42.75 20.32 -24.39
CA ILE A 102 -43.66 19.43 -25.12
C ILE A 102 -45.11 19.63 -24.61
N GLU A 103 -45.28 19.64 -23.29
CA GLU A 103 -46.58 19.86 -22.66
C GLU A 103 -47.17 21.23 -23.04
N GLY A 104 -46.35 22.29 -22.96
CA GLY A 104 -46.73 23.65 -23.34
C GLY A 104 -47.18 23.75 -24.80
N CYS A 105 -46.45 23.12 -25.73
CA CYS A 105 -46.82 23.07 -27.14
C CYS A 105 -48.16 22.36 -27.34
N LYS A 106 -48.39 21.22 -26.68
CA LYS A 106 -49.68 20.49 -26.75
C LYS A 106 -50.85 21.34 -26.25
N ILE A 107 -50.67 22.09 -25.16
CA ILE A 107 -51.69 22.99 -24.61
C ILE A 107 -52.00 24.14 -25.59
N ALA A 108 -50.97 24.74 -26.20
CA ALA A 108 -51.14 25.80 -27.19
C ALA A 108 -51.93 25.28 -28.41
N CYS A 109 -51.58 24.10 -28.94
CA CYS A 109 -52.30 23.46 -30.04
C CYS A 109 -53.77 23.20 -29.68
N ILE A 110 -54.07 22.64 -28.50
CA ILE A 110 -55.46 22.41 -28.05
C ILE A 110 -56.24 23.73 -27.98
N THR A 111 -55.61 24.79 -27.47
CA THR A 111 -56.25 26.11 -27.33
C THR A 111 -56.58 26.73 -28.69
N GLU A 112 -55.62 26.73 -29.62
CA GLU A 112 -55.82 27.28 -30.97
C GLU A 112 -56.85 26.47 -31.78
N LEU A 113 -56.82 25.14 -31.68
CA LEU A 113 -57.82 24.27 -32.30
C LEU A 113 -59.23 24.49 -31.69
N GLY A 114 -59.32 24.68 -30.37
CA GLY A 114 -60.58 24.98 -29.69
C GLY A 114 -61.18 26.32 -30.11
N ILE A 115 -60.34 27.36 -30.26
CA ILE A 115 -60.78 28.65 -30.81
C ILE A 115 -61.29 28.47 -32.25
N ALA A 116 -60.53 27.78 -33.11
CA ALA A 116 -60.92 27.52 -34.49
C ALA A 116 -62.23 26.71 -34.60
N ALA A 117 -62.48 25.77 -33.69
CA ALA A 117 -63.72 24.99 -33.63
C ALA A 117 -64.94 25.83 -33.19
N GLY A 118 -64.74 26.77 -32.26
CA GLY A 118 -65.78 27.65 -31.74
C GLY A 118 -66.16 28.81 -32.68
N THR A 119 -65.27 29.22 -33.58
CA THR A 119 -65.50 30.28 -34.54
C THR A 119 -65.63 29.74 -35.96
N ALA A 120 -66.84 29.75 -36.54
CA ALA A 120 -67.06 29.49 -37.97
C ALA A 120 -66.52 30.62 -38.89
N THR A 121 -65.50 31.35 -38.48
CA THR A 121 -64.96 32.52 -39.18
C THR A 121 -63.43 32.51 -39.15
N ALA A 122 -62.86 32.64 -40.34
CA ALA A 122 -61.44 32.48 -40.64
C ALA A 122 -60.53 33.48 -39.92
N GLY A 123 -59.44 32.94 -39.37
CA GLY A 123 -58.12 33.56 -39.23
C GLY A 123 -57.81 34.19 -37.87
N VAL A 124 -56.92 33.53 -37.14
CA VAL A 124 -55.57 33.98 -36.75
C VAL A 124 -54.91 32.84 -36.00
N VAL A 125 -53.85 32.29 -36.57
CA VAL A 125 -53.05 31.26 -35.92
C VAL A 125 -51.61 31.52 -36.33
N GLY A 126 -50.76 31.90 -35.38
CA GLY A 126 -49.35 32.18 -35.66
C GLY A 126 -48.63 33.05 -34.62
N MET A 127 -49.34 33.71 -33.70
CA MET A 127 -48.69 34.63 -32.74
C MET A 127 -48.22 33.97 -31.43
N ILE A 128 -48.68 32.77 -31.08
CA ILE A 128 -48.30 32.14 -29.80
C ILE A 128 -46.85 31.63 -29.83
N PHE A 129 -46.35 31.20 -30.98
CA PHE A 129 -45.04 30.52 -31.08
C PHE A 129 -43.86 31.47 -31.32
N THR A 130 -44.10 32.74 -31.68
CA THR A 130 -43.01 33.68 -32.01
C THR A 130 -42.53 34.53 -30.82
N PHE A 131 -43.35 34.72 -29.78
CA PHE A 131 -42.98 35.40 -28.53
C PHE A 131 -43.96 34.95 -27.43
N GLY A 132 -43.47 34.24 -26.40
CA GLY A 132 -44.32 33.84 -25.27
C GLY A 132 -45.12 35.04 -24.73
N ALA A 133 -46.45 34.94 -24.81
CA ALA A 133 -47.44 35.93 -24.39
C ALA A 133 -47.37 37.30 -25.08
N SER A 134 -48.02 37.50 -26.25
CA SER A 134 -48.86 38.67 -26.60
C SER A 134 -49.29 38.71 -28.08
N ALA A 135 -50.45 39.34 -28.32
CA ALA A 135 -51.09 39.76 -29.60
C ALA A 135 -51.90 38.65 -30.32
N ALA A 136 -53.21 38.75 -30.61
CA ALA A 136 -54.18 39.77 -31.04
C ALA A 136 -54.58 39.64 -32.55
N ILE A 137 -55.76 39.04 -32.73
CA ILE A 137 -56.51 38.55 -33.90
C ILE A 137 -56.75 39.57 -35.06
N SER A 138 -56.55 39.17 -36.33
CA SER A 138 -57.54 39.30 -37.45
C SER A 138 -57.33 38.36 -38.68
N ALA A 139 -58.45 37.91 -39.25
CA ALA A 139 -58.75 36.98 -40.37
C ALA A 139 -57.81 36.90 -41.60
N ILE A 140 -57.42 35.71 -42.11
CA ILE A 140 -57.97 35.03 -43.33
C ILE A 140 -57.27 33.67 -43.59
N ALA A 141 -58.03 32.68 -44.11
CA ALA A 141 -57.68 31.40 -44.78
C ALA A 141 -57.11 30.19 -43.99
N ILE A 142 -57.90 29.11 -43.97
CA ILE A 142 -57.64 27.79 -43.33
C ILE A 142 -56.41 27.07 -43.93
N ALA A 143 -56.08 27.27 -45.22
CA ALA A 143 -54.88 26.69 -45.83
C ALA A 143 -53.58 27.39 -45.38
N ALA A 144 -53.62 28.68 -45.09
CA ALA A 144 -52.49 29.42 -44.53
C ALA A 144 -52.29 29.09 -43.03
N CYS A 145 -53.38 28.85 -42.28
CA CYS A 145 -53.31 28.36 -40.90
C CYS A 145 -52.66 26.97 -40.81
N ARG A 146 -52.92 26.07 -41.78
CA ARG A 146 -52.24 24.76 -41.85
C ARG A 146 -50.73 24.91 -41.97
N ILE A 147 -50.27 25.77 -42.87
CA ILE A 147 -48.83 26.01 -43.09
C ILE A 147 -48.23 26.73 -41.87
N ALA A 148 -48.89 27.76 -41.35
CA ALA A 148 -48.41 28.51 -40.20
C ALA A 148 -48.36 27.67 -38.91
N LEU A 149 -49.32 26.77 -38.69
CA LEU A 149 -49.32 25.86 -37.53
C LEU A 149 -48.27 24.76 -37.67
N HIS A 150 -48.09 24.18 -38.85
CA HIS A 150 -46.98 23.25 -39.12
C HIS A 150 -45.63 23.93 -38.92
N GLU A 151 -45.43 25.11 -39.52
CA GLU A 151 -44.20 25.89 -39.45
C GLU A 151 -43.90 26.38 -38.03
N ALA A 152 -44.94 26.74 -37.26
CA ALA A 152 -44.79 27.14 -35.86
C ALA A 152 -44.44 25.96 -34.93
N ILE A 153 -45.05 24.79 -35.13
CA ILE A 153 -44.71 23.58 -34.36
C ILE A 153 -43.30 23.11 -34.72
N ASP A 154 -42.95 23.06 -36.00
CA ASP A 154 -41.61 22.66 -36.44
C ASP A 154 -40.54 23.65 -35.94
N TYR A 155 -40.80 24.96 -36.00
CA TYR A 155 -39.91 25.99 -35.44
C TYR A 155 -39.73 25.85 -33.92
N ALA A 156 -40.82 25.61 -33.18
CA ALA A 156 -40.78 25.40 -31.74
C ALA A 156 -39.98 24.14 -31.40
N VAL A 157 -40.23 23.03 -32.08
CA VAL A 157 -39.49 21.78 -31.89
C VAL A 157 -38.01 21.95 -32.23
N ASP A 158 -37.66 22.69 -33.28
CA ASP A 158 -36.27 22.96 -33.66
C ASP A 158 -35.55 23.81 -32.59
N GLN A 159 -36.17 24.88 -32.09
CA GLN A 159 -35.60 25.72 -31.02
C GLN A 159 -35.40 24.94 -29.73
N ILE A 160 -36.40 24.16 -29.30
CA ILE A 160 -36.31 23.30 -28.12
C ILE A 160 -35.20 22.27 -28.29
N THR A 161 -35.17 21.61 -29.45
CA THR A 161 -34.15 20.61 -29.77
C THR A 161 -32.76 21.22 -29.73
N GLN A 162 -32.56 22.43 -30.27
CA GLN A 162 -31.26 23.12 -30.21
C GLN A 162 -30.82 23.42 -28.78
N VAL A 163 -31.68 24.05 -27.96
CA VAL A 163 -31.35 24.44 -26.59
C VAL A 163 -31.04 23.22 -25.72
N VAL A 164 -31.88 22.17 -25.80
CA VAL A 164 -31.69 20.94 -25.03
C VAL A 164 -30.45 20.18 -25.52
N THR A 165 -30.24 20.10 -26.84
CA THR A 165 -29.07 19.44 -27.43
C THR A 165 -27.78 20.12 -26.99
N GLU A 166 -27.70 21.45 -27.08
CA GLU A 166 -26.50 22.20 -26.70
C GLU A 166 -26.19 22.02 -25.20
N LYS A 167 -27.22 22.06 -24.35
CA LYS A 167 -27.07 21.82 -22.90
C LYS A 167 -26.51 20.42 -22.64
N ILE A 168 -27.00 19.39 -23.33
CA ILE A 168 -26.54 18.01 -23.16
C ILE A 168 -25.14 17.81 -23.74
N GLU A 169 -24.91 18.12 -25.01
CA GLU A 169 -23.64 17.84 -25.70
C GLU A 169 -22.49 18.71 -25.18
N ALA A 170 -22.67 20.02 -25.09
CA ALA A 170 -21.54 20.92 -24.80
C ALA A 170 -21.20 21.01 -23.31
N LYS A 171 -22.21 20.89 -22.41
CA LYS A 171 -22.01 21.15 -20.98
C LYS A 171 -22.04 19.90 -20.12
N ILE A 172 -22.82 18.90 -20.49
CA ILE A 172 -23.02 17.71 -19.66
C ILE A 172 -22.12 16.57 -20.14
N LEU A 173 -22.19 16.20 -21.43
CA LEU A 173 -21.38 15.10 -21.98
C LEU A 173 -19.88 15.34 -21.78
N GLY A 174 -19.37 16.55 -22.06
CA GLY A 174 -17.96 16.86 -21.80
C GLY A 174 -17.55 16.64 -20.33
N LYS A 175 -18.40 17.01 -19.36
CA LYS A 175 -18.13 16.75 -17.94
C LYS A 175 -18.14 15.26 -17.60
N ILE A 176 -19.02 14.49 -18.23
CA ILE A 176 -19.14 13.04 -18.02
C ILE A 176 -17.93 12.33 -18.64
N GLU A 177 -17.49 12.73 -19.83
CA GLU A 177 -16.34 12.14 -20.53
C GLU A 177 -15.03 12.36 -19.78
N ASP A 178 -14.85 13.53 -19.15
CA ASP A 178 -13.66 13.87 -18.35
C ASP A 178 -13.54 13.09 -17.02
N LEU A 179 -14.60 12.42 -16.58
CA LEU A 179 -14.60 11.65 -15.33
C LEU A 179 -13.61 10.49 -15.37
N PHE A 180 -12.99 10.20 -14.22
CA PHE A 180 -12.10 9.06 -13.99
C PHE A 180 -10.82 9.03 -14.86
N THR A 181 -10.58 10.01 -15.72
CA THR A 181 -9.36 10.13 -16.54
C THR A 181 -8.10 10.07 -15.68
N GLY A 182 -8.04 10.87 -14.61
CA GLY A 182 -6.93 10.86 -13.65
C GLY A 182 -7.01 9.79 -12.54
N ALA A 183 -8.04 8.94 -12.55
CA ALA A 183 -8.20 7.79 -11.65
C ALA A 183 -7.77 6.48 -12.34
N LEU A 184 -7.99 6.38 -13.66
CA LEU A 184 -7.60 5.25 -14.51
C LEU A 184 -6.12 5.33 -14.95
N ASP A 185 -5.55 6.53 -15.08
CA ASP A 185 -4.11 6.74 -15.34
C ASP A 185 -3.19 6.38 -14.16
N SER A 186 -3.73 5.85 -13.05
CA SER A 186 -2.92 5.13 -12.05
C SER A 186 -2.53 3.72 -12.52
N HIS A 187 -2.15 3.64 -13.80
CA HIS A 187 -1.44 2.55 -14.43
C HIS A 187 0.07 2.76 -14.42
N ASP A 188 0.57 3.70 -13.61
CA ASP A 188 1.99 3.82 -13.33
C ASP A 188 2.29 3.21 -11.94
N ASP A 189 3.07 2.15 -12.03
CA ASP A 189 3.66 1.32 -11.00
C ASP A 189 2.72 0.47 -10.14
N GLY A 190 2.64 -0.81 -10.53
CA GLY A 190 2.31 -1.93 -9.66
C GLY A 190 3.28 -2.11 -8.49
N ASN A 191 3.63 -1.02 -7.80
CA ASN A 191 4.44 -1.02 -6.63
C ASN A 191 3.55 -0.80 -5.40
N VAL A 192 2.86 -1.88 -5.03
CA VAL A 192 2.40 -2.09 -3.66
C VAL A 192 3.58 -1.92 -2.66
N GLY A 193 4.83 -2.01 -3.14
CA GLY A 193 6.06 -1.75 -2.38
C GLY A 193 6.36 -0.29 -2.06
N GLN A 194 5.53 0.69 -2.45
CA GLN A 194 5.68 2.08 -2.02
C GLN A 194 4.70 2.49 -0.90
N TYR A 195 3.92 1.55 -0.36
CA TYR A 195 3.46 1.68 1.02
C TYR A 195 4.66 1.43 1.92
N SER A 196 5.46 2.48 2.14
CA SER A 196 6.78 2.44 2.76
C SER A 196 6.85 1.44 3.91
N ILE A 197 7.67 0.42 3.70
CA ILE A 197 8.42 -0.25 4.75
C ILE A 197 9.08 0.88 5.54
N GLY A 198 8.72 1.02 6.82
CA GLY A 198 9.16 2.14 7.65
C GLY A 198 10.69 2.22 7.69
N SER A 199 11.23 3.41 7.47
CA SER A 199 12.58 3.72 7.96
C SER A 199 12.59 3.62 9.48
N ALA A 200 13.69 3.14 10.07
CA ALA A 200 13.86 2.82 11.49
C ALA A 200 13.55 3.97 12.49
N ASP A 201 13.25 5.18 12.00
CA ASP A 201 12.98 6.39 12.78
C ASP A 201 11.49 6.64 13.13
N MET A 202 10.59 5.71 12.82
CA MET A 202 9.12 5.86 13.05
C MET A 202 8.50 4.73 13.89
N ALA A 203 9.22 4.22 14.89
CA ALA A 203 8.82 3.05 15.67
C ALA A 203 7.61 3.26 16.62
N THR A 204 7.04 4.46 16.73
CA THR A 204 6.04 4.75 17.77
C THR A 204 4.58 4.73 17.30
N ASP A 205 4.27 4.55 16.02
CA ASP A 205 2.85 4.61 15.58
C ASP A 205 2.57 3.86 14.25
N LEU A 206 3.13 2.65 14.08
CA LEU A 206 2.84 1.77 12.93
C LEU A 206 1.97 0.60 13.37
N ALA A 207 0.75 0.87 13.81
CA ALA A 207 -0.25 -0.16 14.08
C ALA A 207 -1.15 -0.34 12.85
N ILE A 208 -1.37 -1.58 12.40
CA ILE A 208 -2.38 -1.91 11.39
C ILE A 208 -3.40 -2.86 12.04
N GLU A 209 -4.64 -2.42 12.15
CA GLU A 209 -5.75 -3.27 12.61
C GLU A 209 -6.38 -3.99 11.43
N PHE A 210 -6.04 -5.27 11.26
CA PHE A 210 -6.50 -6.05 10.11
C PHE A 210 -8.04 -6.18 10.03
N ASP A 211 -8.72 -6.17 11.17
CA ASP A 211 -10.20 -6.24 11.24
C ASP A 211 -10.86 -5.01 10.62
N ASP A 212 -10.25 -3.82 10.76
CA ASP A 212 -10.78 -2.59 10.17
C ASP A 212 -10.61 -2.58 8.65
N PHE A 213 -9.51 -3.13 8.14
CA PHE A 213 -9.29 -3.35 6.70
C PHE A 213 -10.27 -4.38 6.13
N ASP A 214 -10.50 -5.48 6.86
CA ASP A 214 -11.47 -6.51 6.47
C ASP A 214 -12.89 -5.94 6.36
N LYS A 215 -13.34 -5.21 7.39
CA LYS A 215 -14.66 -4.55 7.36
C LYS A 215 -14.76 -3.51 6.26
N ALA A 216 -13.74 -2.67 6.07
CA ALA A 216 -13.76 -1.64 5.03
C ALA A 216 -13.84 -2.25 3.62
N SER A 217 -13.03 -3.27 3.32
CA SER A 217 -13.11 -3.97 2.03
C SER A 217 -14.47 -4.62 1.79
N GLY A 218 -15.05 -5.25 2.83
CA GLY A 218 -16.42 -5.78 2.78
C GLY A 218 -17.47 -4.71 2.52
N ASP A 219 -17.39 -3.57 3.20
CA ASP A 219 -18.32 -2.44 3.04
C ASP A 219 -18.23 -1.81 1.65
N TYR A 220 -17.05 -1.74 1.02
CA TYR A 220 -16.94 -1.36 -0.38
C TYR A 220 -17.62 -2.36 -1.32
N GLY A 221 -17.58 -3.66 -1.00
CA GLY A 221 -18.35 -4.69 -1.70
C GLY A 221 -19.86 -4.50 -1.58
N VAL A 222 -20.35 -4.13 -0.39
CA VAL A 222 -21.77 -3.80 -0.16
C VAL A 222 -22.15 -2.53 -0.93
N THR A 223 -21.32 -1.49 -0.87
CA THR A 223 -21.51 -0.23 -1.58
C THR A 223 -21.61 -0.46 -3.09
N LYS A 224 -20.72 -1.29 -3.65
CA LYS A 224 -20.75 -1.72 -5.05
C LYS A 224 -22.09 -2.37 -5.39
N LYS A 225 -22.55 -3.33 -4.58
CA LYS A 225 -23.80 -4.06 -4.82
C LYS A 225 -25.01 -3.11 -4.84
N ASN A 226 -25.12 -2.23 -3.84
CA ASN A 226 -26.21 -1.26 -3.75
C ASN A 226 -26.24 -0.32 -4.98
N PHE A 227 -25.07 0.13 -5.43
CA PHE A 227 -24.98 0.96 -6.63
C PHE A 227 -25.30 0.19 -7.91
N ASP A 228 -24.84 -1.05 -8.04
CA ASP A 228 -25.11 -1.92 -9.18
C ASP A 228 -26.61 -2.23 -9.34
N GLU A 229 -27.34 -2.35 -8.23
CA GLU A 229 -28.80 -2.44 -8.21
C GLU A 229 -29.45 -1.15 -8.76
N LYS A 230 -29.04 0.03 -8.28
CA LYS A 230 -29.55 1.32 -8.80
C LYS A 230 -29.21 1.54 -10.27
N LYS A 231 -28.00 1.16 -10.70
CA LYS A 231 -27.58 1.16 -12.10
C LYS A 231 -28.46 0.23 -12.96
N SER A 232 -28.75 -0.97 -12.48
CA SER A 232 -29.59 -1.94 -13.19
C SER A 232 -31.03 -1.45 -13.34
N LEU A 233 -31.56 -0.77 -12.31
CA LEU A 233 -32.87 -0.11 -12.36
C LEU A 233 -32.89 1.01 -13.42
N HIS A 234 -31.85 1.86 -13.45
CA HIS A 234 -31.69 2.91 -14.47
C HIS A 234 -31.67 2.33 -15.89
N LYS A 235 -30.83 1.32 -16.16
CA LYS A 235 -30.75 0.63 -17.47
C LYS A 235 -32.09 0.03 -17.90
N THR A 236 -32.79 -0.62 -16.96
CA THR A 236 -34.11 -1.24 -17.22
C THR A 236 -35.17 -0.20 -17.55
N GLY A 237 -35.13 0.95 -16.86
CA GLY A 237 -35.97 2.09 -17.16
C GLY A 237 -35.68 2.67 -18.55
N GLY A 238 -34.41 2.92 -18.86
CA GLY A 238 -33.97 3.59 -20.10
C GLY A 238 -34.39 2.84 -21.37
N ALA A 239 -34.34 1.51 -21.34
CA ALA A 239 -34.77 0.65 -22.45
C ALA A 239 -36.26 0.82 -22.82
N LYS A 240 -37.15 1.07 -21.86
CA LYS A 240 -38.59 1.23 -22.13
C LYS A 240 -38.93 2.59 -22.75
N ARG A 241 -38.11 3.63 -22.50
CA ARG A 241 -38.41 5.04 -22.81
C ARG A 241 -37.83 5.54 -24.14
N ARG A 242 -36.71 4.98 -24.60
CA ARG A 242 -36.16 5.24 -25.95
C ARG A 242 -37.19 4.99 -27.06
N GLY A 243 -38.17 4.13 -26.81
CA GLY A 243 -39.25 3.85 -27.72
C GLY A 243 -40.24 4.99 -27.95
N SER A 244 -40.41 5.95 -27.04
CA SER A 244 -41.47 6.98 -27.14
C SER A 244 -41.03 8.24 -27.85
N VAL A 245 -39.86 8.79 -27.54
CA VAL A 245 -39.28 9.95 -28.25
C VAL A 245 -39.03 9.62 -29.73
N ARG A 246 -38.76 8.35 -30.06
CA ARG A 246 -38.56 7.86 -31.44
C ARG A 246 -39.84 7.74 -32.27
N LYS A 247 -41.04 7.84 -31.66
CA LYS A 247 -42.32 7.72 -32.39
C LYS A 247 -42.61 8.92 -33.28
N ASP A 248 -41.98 10.06 -33.02
CA ASP A 248 -42.19 11.30 -33.75
C ASP A 248 -40.86 11.77 -34.38
N SER A 249 -40.86 11.93 -35.71
CA SER A 249 -39.64 12.20 -36.47
C SER A 249 -39.03 13.58 -36.17
N ARG A 250 -39.84 14.51 -35.66
CA ARG A 250 -39.40 15.87 -35.32
C ARG A 250 -38.42 15.86 -34.14
N PHE A 251 -38.43 14.82 -33.31
CA PHE A 251 -37.55 14.67 -32.14
C PHE A 251 -36.34 13.74 -32.37
N HIS A 252 -36.05 13.32 -33.61
CA HIS A 252 -34.94 12.39 -33.90
C HIS A 252 -33.57 12.91 -33.44
N LYS A 253 -33.31 14.20 -33.60
CA LYS A 253 -32.05 14.81 -33.14
C LYS A 253 -31.94 14.77 -31.62
N LEU A 254 -33.00 15.10 -30.90
CA LEU A 254 -33.06 14.97 -29.44
C LEU A 254 -32.85 13.51 -29.00
N SER A 255 -33.54 12.55 -29.63
CA SER A 255 -33.35 11.13 -29.35
C SER A 255 -31.90 10.69 -29.52
N THR A 256 -31.22 11.18 -30.55
CA THR A 256 -29.81 10.85 -30.82
C THR A 256 -28.88 11.37 -29.72
N VAL A 257 -29.14 12.58 -29.23
CA VAL A 257 -28.37 13.21 -28.16
C VAL A 257 -28.63 12.52 -26.81
N MET A 258 -29.89 12.14 -26.56
CA MET A 258 -30.25 11.33 -25.40
C MET A 258 -29.59 9.94 -25.44
N ASP A 259 -29.52 9.29 -26.60
CA ASP A 259 -28.81 8.01 -26.76
C ASP A 259 -27.33 8.16 -26.42
N LYS A 260 -26.65 9.21 -26.91
CA LYS A 260 -25.26 9.51 -26.54
C LYS A 260 -25.08 9.76 -25.04
N ALA A 261 -26.01 10.51 -24.43
CA ALA A 261 -25.98 10.78 -22.99
C ALA A 261 -26.14 9.50 -22.17
N GLU A 262 -27.08 8.64 -22.55
CA GLU A 262 -27.28 7.33 -21.93
C GLU A 262 -26.03 6.47 -22.03
N ASP A 263 -25.45 6.33 -23.23
CA ASP A 263 -24.25 5.51 -23.44
C ASP A 263 -23.05 6.01 -22.60
N ALA A 264 -22.88 7.34 -22.50
CA ALA A 264 -21.84 7.94 -21.68
C ALA A 264 -22.10 7.71 -20.18
N VAL A 265 -23.34 7.85 -19.72
CA VAL A 265 -23.74 7.59 -18.33
C VAL A 265 -23.56 6.12 -17.98
N ASP A 266 -24.00 5.20 -18.83
CA ASP A 266 -23.87 3.76 -18.64
C ASP A 266 -22.40 3.36 -18.51
N LYS A 267 -21.55 3.88 -19.39
CA LYS A 267 -20.09 3.67 -19.32
C LYS A 267 -19.52 4.15 -17.98
N LYS A 268 -19.87 5.36 -17.54
CA LYS A 268 -19.34 5.94 -16.28
C LYS A 268 -19.92 5.28 -15.02
N ALA A 269 -21.15 4.77 -15.09
CA ALA A 269 -21.72 3.94 -14.05
C ALA A 269 -21.01 2.58 -13.96
N ASP A 270 -20.70 1.94 -15.08
CA ASP A 270 -19.90 0.71 -15.10
C ASP A 270 -18.46 0.96 -14.60
N GLU A 271 -17.82 2.08 -14.98
CA GLU A 271 -16.52 2.51 -14.42
C GLU A 271 -16.60 2.74 -12.90
N THR A 272 -17.69 3.31 -12.38
CA THR A 272 -17.90 3.49 -10.92
C THR A 272 -17.92 2.15 -10.18
N VAL A 273 -18.60 1.13 -10.74
CA VAL A 273 -18.60 -0.24 -10.19
C VAL A 273 -17.19 -0.83 -10.16
N HIS A 274 -16.43 -0.69 -11.25
CA HIS A 274 -15.05 -1.17 -11.32
C HIS A 274 -14.11 -0.45 -10.36
N VAL A 275 -14.28 0.86 -10.17
CA VAL A 275 -13.46 1.62 -9.23
C VAL A 275 -13.72 1.17 -7.79
N LEU A 276 -14.98 0.90 -7.41
CA LEU A 276 -15.32 0.39 -6.08
C LEU A 276 -14.74 -1.01 -5.84
N GLU A 277 -14.85 -1.90 -6.82
CA GLU A 277 -14.28 -3.24 -6.77
C GLU A 277 -12.75 -3.20 -6.65
N LYS A 278 -12.08 -2.42 -7.50
CA LYS A 278 -10.62 -2.25 -7.47
C LYS A 278 -10.16 -1.66 -6.14
N HIS A 279 -10.84 -0.63 -5.64
CA HIS A 279 -10.45 0.00 -4.38
C HIS A 279 -10.59 -0.95 -3.18
N GLY A 280 -11.70 -1.70 -3.08
CA GLY A 280 -11.87 -2.73 -2.06
C GLY A 280 -10.84 -3.86 -2.16
N ALA A 281 -10.52 -4.31 -3.38
CA ALA A 281 -9.49 -5.32 -3.64
C ALA A 281 -8.07 -4.85 -3.27
N ASP A 282 -7.74 -3.59 -3.56
CA ASP A 282 -6.45 -3.01 -3.21
C ASP A 282 -6.25 -2.90 -1.69
N ILE A 283 -7.33 -2.60 -0.94
CA ILE A 283 -7.34 -2.62 0.53
C ILE A 283 -7.08 -4.05 1.06
N ASP A 284 -7.77 -5.05 0.50
CA ASP A 284 -7.57 -6.46 0.88
C ASP A 284 -6.14 -6.95 0.55
N ALA A 285 -5.59 -6.52 -0.59
CA ALA A 285 -4.21 -6.83 -0.98
C ALA A 285 -3.19 -6.20 -0.02
N ALA A 286 -3.36 -4.93 0.34
CA ALA A 286 -2.50 -4.25 1.30
C ALA A 286 -2.51 -4.96 2.67
N LYS A 287 -3.69 -5.37 3.15
CA LYS A 287 -3.85 -6.16 4.37
C LYS A 287 -3.08 -7.48 4.32
N LYS A 288 -3.16 -8.22 3.19
CA LYS A 288 -2.44 -9.48 2.99
C LYS A 288 -0.92 -9.31 3.00
N GLU A 289 -0.41 -8.24 2.37
CA GLU A 289 1.03 -7.97 2.34
C GLU A 289 1.56 -7.61 3.74
N HIS A 290 0.84 -6.79 4.50
CA HIS A 290 1.19 -6.51 5.90
C HIS A 290 1.19 -7.78 6.76
N LYS A 291 0.17 -8.66 6.66
CA LYS A 291 0.17 -9.95 7.36
C LYS A 291 1.38 -10.83 6.99
N LYS A 292 1.81 -10.80 5.73
CA LYS A 292 2.97 -11.57 5.26
C LYS A 292 4.27 -10.97 5.79
N SER A 293 4.39 -9.64 5.78
CA SER A 293 5.53 -8.92 6.34
C SER A 293 5.67 -9.19 7.83
N ASP A 294 4.59 -9.03 8.61
CA ASP A 294 4.56 -9.31 10.05
C ASP A 294 4.94 -10.77 10.35
N LYS A 295 4.41 -11.71 9.57
CA LYS A 295 4.78 -13.12 9.70
C LYS A 295 6.26 -13.33 9.41
N LYS A 296 6.79 -12.74 8.35
CA LYS A 296 8.22 -12.86 8.00
C LYS A 296 9.08 -12.25 9.10
N THR A 297 8.76 -11.06 9.59
CA THR A 297 9.47 -10.42 10.70
C THR A 297 9.42 -11.29 11.94
N LYS A 298 8.27 -11.91 12.25
CA LYS A 298 8.17 -12.88 13.33
C LYS A 298 9.05 -14.10 13.09
N ASP A 299 9.01 -14.71 11.91
CA ASP A 299 9.82 -15.89 11.57
C ASP A 299 11.34 -15.54 11.61
N ASP A 300 11.72 -14.33 11.21
CA ASP A 300 13.10 -13.81 11.29
C ASP A 300 13.53 -13.62 12.75
N ILE A 301 12.64 -13.10 13.63
CA ILE A 301 12.88 -12.98 15.07
C ILE A 301 12.97 -14.35 15.75
N ASP A 302 12.02 -15.24 15.48
CA ASP A 302 11.97 -16.60 16.04
C ASP A 302 13.16 -17.46 15.53
N GLY A 303 13.71 -17.12 14.35
CA GLY A 303 14.89 -17.75 13.75
C GLY A 303 16.24 -17.26 14.28
N CYS A 304 16.29 -16.14 15.00
CA CYS A 304 17.52 -15.67 15.64
C CYS A 304 17.91 -16.61 16.80
N LYS A 305 19.00 -17.37 16.63
CA LYS A 305 19.59 -18.16 17.72
C LYS A 305 20.07 -17.22 18.83
N ASP A 306 19.61 -17.42 20.07
CA ASP A 306 20.11 -16.71 21.25
C ASP A 306 21.54 -17.19 21.56
N VAL A 307 22.52 -16.69 20.80
CA VAL A 307 23.96 -16.87 21.04
C VAL A 307 24.48 -15.59 21.67
N ARG A 308 25.00 -15.69 22.89
CA ARG A 308 25.54 -14.56 23.64
C ARG A 308 27.06 -14.53 23.55
N THR A 309 27.62 -13.32 23.49
CA THR A 309 29.06 -13.09 23.44
C THR A 309 29.57 -12.63 24.80
N TYR A 310 30.69 -13.19 25.25
CA TYR A 310 31.27 -12.90 26.56
C TYR A 310 32.74 -12.53 26.43
N LEU A 311 33.12 -11.42 27.05
CA LEU A 311 34.51 -11.02 27.20
C LEU A 311 35.07 -11.64 28.49
N LEU A 312 36.12 -12.44 28.35
CA LEU A 312 36.89 -13.05 29.43
C LEU A 312 38.12 -12.21 29.71
N ASP A 313 38.08 -11.41 30.77
CA ASP A 313 39.18 -10.54 31.14
C ASP A 313 40.39 -11.30 31.68
N ALA A 314 41.54 -10.64 31.60
CA ALA A 314 42.81 -11.21 32.03
C ALA A 314 42.90 -11.45 33.55
N ASP A 315 42.09 -10.75 34.35
CA ASP A 315 41.98 -10.94 35.79
C ASP A 315 40.99 -12.04 36.20
N GLY A 316 40.25 -12.61 35.25
CA GLY A 316 39.21 -13.61 35.50
C GLY A 316 37.79 -13.06 35.46
N THR A 317 37.61 -11.74 35.42
CA THR A 317 36.28 -11.13 35.28
C THR A 317 35.63 -11.56 33.96
N VAL A 318 34.32 -11.83 33.97
CA VAL A 318 33.56 -12.15 32.76
C VAL A 318 32.41 -11.17 32.61
N ARG A 319 32.29 -10.60 31.40
CA ARG A 319 31.27 -9.59 31.07
C ARG A 319 30.57 -9.95 29.78
N ARG A 320 29.27 -9.70 29.71
CA ARG A 320 28.50 -9.86 28.48
C ARG A 320 28.83 -8.71 27.54
N LEU A 321 29.19 -9.03 26.31
CA LEU A 321 29.48 -8.09 25.24
C LEU A 321 28.23 -7.95 24.37
N GLU A 322 27.62 -6.76 24.42
CA GLU A 322 26.43 -6.40 23.65
C GLU A 322 26.79 -5.99 22.22
N ALA A 323 25.83 -6.08 21.29
CA ALA A 323 26.05 -5.77 19.87
C ALA A 323 26.43 -4.30 19.60
N ASP A 324 26.12 -3.40 20.52
CA ASP A 324 26.51 -1.97 20.50
C ASP A 324 27.92 -1.72 21.06
N GLY A 325 28.59 -2.76 21.58
CA GLY A 325 29.90 -2.68 22.20
C GLY A 325 29.88 -2.41 23.70
N ASP A 326 28.71 -2.37 24.35
CA ASP A 326 28.64 -2.24 25.80
C ASP A 326 29.05 -3.53 26.53
N LEU A 327 29.71 -3.35 27.67
CA LEU A 327 30.09 -4.44 28.57
C LEU A 327 29.20 -4.43 29.81
N LYS A 328 28.39 -5.47 29.97
CA LYS A 328 27.46 -5.63 31.10
C LYS A 328 27.91 -6.74 32.06
N PRO A 329 27.59 -6.62 33.36
CA PRO A 329 27.76 -7.74 34.29
C PRO A 329 26.87 -8.91 33.87
N LEU A 330 27.26 -10.12 34.26
CA LEU A 330 26.49 -11.34 33.96
C LEU A 330 25.15 -11.34 34.69
N ASP A 331 24.06 -11.54 33.94
CA ASP A 331 22.73 -11.78 34.48
C ASP A 331 22.54 -13.27 34.90
N GLY A 332 21.33 -13.63 35.35
CA GLY A 332 21.03 -15.00 35.77
C GLY A 332 21.12 -16.03 34.63
N THR A 333 20.75 -15.64 33.42
CA THR A 333 20.82 -16.49 32.22
C THR A 333 22.27 -16.69 31.80
N ASP A 334 23.08 -15.63 31.85
CA ASP A 334 24.51 -15.68 31.56
C ASP A 334 25.24 -16.63 32.50
N LYS A 335 24.96 -16.53 33.80
CA LYS A 335 25.52 -17.41 34.81
C LYS A 335 25.15 -18.86 34.58
N GLN A 336 23.88 -19.15 34.29
CA GLN A 336 23.45 -20.52 33.97
C GLN A 336 24.13 -21.06 32.72
N ARG A 337 24.32 -20.22 31.70
CA ARG A 337 24.96 -20.64 30.45
C ARG A 337 26.45 -20.96 30.63
N LEU A 338 27.14 -20.17 31.45
CA LEU A 338 28.59 -20.27 31.66
C LEU A 338 28.97 -21.09 32.90
N ASP A 339 28.00 -21.57 33.69
CA ASP A 339 28.20 -22.36 34.92
C ASP A 339 29.16 -23.56 34.73
N GLY A 340 29.17 -24.17 33.54
CA GLY A 340 30.06 -25.28 33.21
C GLY A 340 31.54 -24.91 33.07
N ILE A 341 31.88 -23.62 32.95
CA ILE A 341 33.24 -23.14 32.69
C ILE A 341 33.70 -22.00 33.60
N LEU A 342 32.84 -21.51 34.49
CA LEU A 342 33.18 -20.47 35.47
C LEU A 342 33.23 -21.04 36.88
N ASN A 343 34.09 -20.46 37.71
CA ASN A 343 34.28 -20.81 39.11
C ASN A 343 33.85 -19.60 39.93
N ASP A 344 32.72 -19.72 40.62
CA ASP A 344 32.07 -18.62 41.36
C ASP A 344 31.83 -17.35 40.51
N GLY A 345 31.54 -17.55 39.20
CA GLY A 345 31.30 -16.47 38.25
C GLY A 345 32.55 -15.86 37.62
N GLU A 346 33.74 -16.36 37.97
CA GLU A 346 35.01 -15.93 37.40
C GLU A 346 35.59 -17.01 36.48
N ALA A 347 36.28 -16.58 35.42
CA ALA A 347 36.99 -17.47 34.54
C ALA A 347 38.35 -17.80 35.14
N TRP A 348 38.59 -19.07 35.47
CA TRP A 348 39.81 -19.51 36.12
C TRP A 348 41.08 -19.16 35.34
N ARG A 349 42.16 -18.79 36.06
CA ARG A 349 43.48 -18.45 35.54
C ARG A 349 44.58 -19.13 36.35
N PRO A 350 45.63 -19.67 35.70
CA PRO A 350 46.76 -20.26 36.42
C PRO A 350 47.61 -19.18 37.11
N SER A 351 47.57 -19.17 38.44
CA SER A 351 48.20 -18.15 39.27
C SER A 351 49.70 -18.42 39.47
N THR A 352 50.10 -19.69 39.55
CA THR A 352 51.47 -20.11 39.82
C THR A 352 52.23 -20.53 38.57
N ARG A 353 53.58 -20.48 38.64
CA ARG A 353 54.45 -21.00 37.57
C ARG A 353 54.21 -22.49 37.32
N LYS A 354 54.00 -23.26 38.39
CA LYS A 354 53.76 -24.70 38.34
C LYS A 354 52.48 -25.01 37.54
N GLU A 355 51.36 -24.35 37.86
CA GLU A 355 50.09 -24.52 37.12
C GLU A 355 50.24 -24.15 35.64
N ARG A 356 51.00 -23.09 35.32
CA ARG A 356 51.27 -22.71 33.93
C ARG A 356 52.11 -23.75 33.18
N GLU A 357 53.07 -24.38 33.86
CA GLU A 357 53.90 -25.46 33.32
C GLU A 357 53.08 -26.74 33.11
N GLU A 358 52.17 -27.10 34.04
CA GLU A 358 51.26 -28.25 33.92
C GLU A 358 50.26 -28.11 32.76
N LEU A 359 49.82 -26.88 32.49
CA LEU A 359 48.95 -26.54 31.35
C LEU A 359 49.74 -26.10 30.11
N SER A 360 51.05 -26.33 30.09
CA SER A 360 51.88 -26.09 28.91
C SER A 360 52.00 -27.37 28.08
N VAL A 361 52.28 -27.20 26.79
CA VAL A 361 52.62 -28.34 25.93
C VAL A 361 54.13 -28.46 25.87
N GLY A 362 54.64 -29.64 26.25
CA GLY A 362 56.06 -29.96 26.22
C GLY A 362 56.62 -29.98 24.80
N ASP A 363 57.94 -29.86 24.68
CA ASP A 363 58.60 -29.83 23.37
C ASP A 363 58.49 -31.18 22.62
N THR A 364 58.15 -32.25 23.32
CA THR A 364 57.94 -33.60 22.76
C THR A 364 56.60 -33.78 22.03
N HIS A 365 55.66 -32.83 22.15
CA HIS A 365 54.40 -32.86 21.40
C HIS A 365 54.63 -32.31 19.99
N GLU A 366 54.51 -33.18 19.00
CA GLU A 366 54.74 -32.86 17.58
C GLU A 366 53.49 -32.36 16.85
N GLY A 367 52.30 -32.66 17.39
CA GLY A 367 51.02 -32.23 16.81
C GLY A 367 50.83 -30.71 16.85
N LYS A 368 50.14 -30.19 15.83
CA LYS A 368 49.80 -28.77 15.69
C LYS A 368 48.51 -28.61 14.93
N VAL A 369 47.71 -27.61 15.31
CA VAL A 369 46.54 -27.22 14.51
C VAL A 369 47.01 -26.58 13.20
N THR A 370 46.28 -26.86 12.13
CA THR A 370 46.38 -26.08 10.90
C THR A 370 45.38 -24.93 10.99
N SER A 371 45.86 -23.69 10.94
CA SER A 371 44.98 -22.52 10.89
C SER A 371 44.76 -22.02 9.46
N THR A 372 43.54 -21.58 9.17
CA THR A 372 43.16 -21.04 7.86
C THR A 372 43.04 -19.53 7.94
N LYS A 373 43.67 -18.82 7.00
CA LYS A 373 43.52 -17.36 6.92
C LYS A 373 42.13 -16.99 6.42
N VAL A 374 41.41 -16.16 7.17
CA VAL A 374 40.06 -15.66 6.84
C VAL A 374 40.01 -14.15 6.92
N ASP A 375 38.99 -13.57 6.29
CA ASP A 375 38.70 -12.14 6.42
C ASP A 375 37.97 -11.87 7.75
N PRO A 376 38.57 -11.12 8.69
CA PRO A 376 37.97 -10.88 10.00
C PRO A 376 36.66 -10.09 9.94
N TYR A 377 36.37 -9.35 8.84
CA TYR A 377 35.15 -8.56 8.69
C TYR A 377 33.94 -9.39 8.26
N SER A 378 34.15 -10.60 7.74
CA SER A 378 33.09 -11.51 7.29
C SER A 378 32.98 -12.80 8.14
N ASP A 379 33.93 -13.04 9.05
CA ASP A 379 33.90 -14.14 10.02
C ASP A 379 33.21 -13.71 11.33
N GLU A 380 32.24 -14.50 11.82
CA GLU A 380 31.46 -14.16 13.03
C GLU A 380 32.34 -14.04 14.29
N LEU A 381 33.35 -14.92 14.45
CA LEU A 381 34.27 -14.87 15.59
C LEU A 381 35.27 -13.73 15.42
N GLY A 382 35.67 -13.43 14.18
CA GLY A 382 36.42 -12.24 13.80
C GLY A 382 35.71 -10.95 14.21
N GLN A 383 34.44 -10.81 13.88
CA GLN A 383 33.61 -9.66 14.29
C GLN A 383 33.47 -9.56 15.82
N ALA A 384 33.36 -10.70 16.53
CA ALA A 384 33.33 -10.70 17.98
C ALA A 384 34.64 -10.16 18.61
N THR A 385 35.80 -10.45 18.03
CA THR A 385 37.08 -9.85 18.48
C THR A 385 37.14 -8.34 18.24
N GLN A 386 36.62 -7.87 17.10
CA GLN A 386 36.54 -6.44 16.78
C GLN A 386 35.64 -5.67 17.76
N LEU A 387 34.48 -6.25 18.06
CA LEU A 387 33.53 -5.70 19.01
C LEU A 387 34.14 -5.61 20.42
N ALA A 388 34.89 -6.63 20.84
CA ALA A 388 35.59 -6.61 22.12
C ALA A 388 36.69 -5.54 22.18
N ARG A 389 37.40 -5.31 21.08
CA ARG A 389 38.36 -4.19 20.97
C ARG A 389 37.68 -2.84 21.07
N TYR A 390 36.58 -2.66 20.35
CA TYR A 390 35.77 -1.45 20.41
C TYR A 390 35.30 -1.15 21.83
N ALA A 391 34.72 -2.15 22.50
CA ALA A 391 34.25 -2.06 23.88
C ALA A 391 35.36 -1.68 24.87
N ARG A 392 36.57 -2.19 24.64
CA ARG A 392 37.74 -1.94 25.49
C ARG A 392 38.55 -0.71 25.07
N ASN A 393 38.18 -0.07 23.96
CA ASN A 393 38.98 0.95 23.29
C ASN A 393 40.46 0.54 23.13
N ASP A 394 40.69 -0.73 22.78
CA ASP A 394 42.02 -1.35 22.72
C ASP A 394 42.43 -1.55 21.25
N TYR A 395 43.15 -0.56 20.74
CA TYR A 395 43.74 -0.60 19.40
C TYR A 395 45.26 -0.74 19.43
N GLU A 396 45.80 -1.14 20.56
CA GLU A 396 47.22 -1.31 20.78
C GLU A 396 47.60 -2.79 20.63
N GLY A 397 48.91 -3.07 20.58
CA GLY A 397 49.50 -4.32 20.09
C GLY A 397 49.12 -5.66 20.75
N ASN A 398 48.10 -5.70 21.62
CA ASN A 398 47.48 -6.93 22.11
C ASN A 398 46.93 -7.79 20.96
N ASN A 399 46.72 -9.08 21.22
CA ASN A 399 46.06 -10.03 20.33
C ASN A 399 44.71 -10.41 20.90
N TYR A 400 43.68 -10.55 20.06
CA TYR A 400 42.38 -11.10 20.47
C TYR A 400 42.16 -12.46 19.82
N ALA A 401 41.37 -13.28 20.50
CA ALA A 401 40.85 -14.53 20.01
C ALA A 401 39.38 -14.64 20.40
N ALA A 402 38.61 -15.40 19.62
CA ALA A 402 37.24 -15.73 19.92
C ALA A 402 37.02 -17.24 19.71
N GLY A 403 36.23 -17.86 20.56
CA GLY A 403 35.93 -19.28 20.51
C GLY A 403 34.44 -19.53 20.46
N ARG A 404 33.99 -20.41 19.56
CA ARG A 404 32.62 -20.93 19.57
C ARG A 404 32.55 -22.08 20.57
N TYR A 405 31.89 -21.83 21.70
CA TYR A 405 31.72 -22.80 22.77
C TYR A 405 30.29 -23.33 22.79
N ILE A 406 30.14 -24.64 22.66
CA ILE A 406 28.87 -25.35 22.82
C ILE A 406 29.00 -26.20 24.08
N ASP A 407 28.25 -25.86 25.12
CA ASP A 407 28.39 -26.55 26.40
C ASP A 407 28.05 -28.04 26.28
N PRO A 408 28.97 -28.95 26.66
CA PRO A 408 28.74 -30.39 26.55
C PRO A 408 27.55 -30.91 27.36
N ASP A 409 27.13 -30.18 28.41
CA ASP A 409 25.98 -30.56 29.24
C ASP A 409 24.66 -29.97 28.71
N GLY A 410 24.67 -29.33 27.54
CA GLY A 410 23.48 -28.83 26.87
C GLY A 410 23.01 -27.44 27.33
N ARG A 411 23.88 -26.64 27.97
CA ARG A 411 23.57 -25.26 28.39
C ARG A 411 23.51 -24.24 27.24
N GLY A 412 23.72 -24.67 26.00
CA GLY A 412 23.61 -23.86 24.79
C GLY A 412 24.95 -23.39 24.23
N GLU A 413 24.86 -22.50 23.24
CA GLU A 413 26.01 -21.96 22.49
C GLU A 413 26.39 -20.56 23.00
N SER A 414 27.69 -20.30 23.06
CA SER A 414 28.28 -19.02 23.48
C SER A 414 29.50 -18.67 22.62
N VAL A 415 29.71 -17.38 22.38
CA VAL A 415 30.97 -16.87 21.85
C VAL A 415 31.82 -16.36 23.02
N LEU A 416 33.00 -16.93 23.20
CA LEU A 416 33.94 -16.55 24.25
C LEU A 416 35.08 -15.74 23.63
N VAL A 417 35.24 -14.49 24.03
CA VAL A 417 36.28 -13.60 23.52
C VAL A 417 37.32 -13.37 24.60
N GLY A 418 38.59 -13.56 24.25
CA GLY A 418 39.71 -13.36 25.15
C GLY A 418 40.85 -12.62 24.46
N TYR A 419 41.74 -12.03 25.26
CA TYR A 419 42.83 -11.22 24.73
C TYR A 419 44.14 -11.50 25.45
N SER A 420 45.25 -11.23 24.76
CA SER A 420 46.57 -11.38 25.33
C SER A 420 46.86 -10.24 26.32
N LYS A 421 47.38 -10.57 27.50
CA LYS A 421 47.91 -9.59 28.45
C LYS A 421 49.02 -10.22 29.26
N ASN A 422 50.12 -9.49 29.47
CA ASN A 422 51.30 -10.00 30.17
C ASN A 422 51.82 -11.29 29.51
N SER A 423 51.94 -12.39 30.27
CA SER A 423 52.36 -13.70 29.77
C SER A 423 51.20 -14.56 29.24
N MET A 424 49.96 -14.07 29.26
CA MET A 424 48.79 -14.81 28.81
C MET A 424 48.50 -14.51 27.35
N HIS A 425 48.34 -15.56 26.54
CA HIS A 425 47.96 -15.48 25.14
C HIS A 425 46.43 -15.58 25.00
N SER A 426 45.87 -14.98 23.95
CA SER A 426 44.43 -14.85 23.76
C SER A 426 43.71 -16.20 23.64
N GLU A 427 44.31 -17.18 22.96
CA GLU A 427 43.78 -18.54 22.84
C GLU A 427 43.71 -19.23 24.21
N ARG A 428 44.74 -19.01 25.03
CA ARG A 428 44.83 -19.55 26.38
C ARG A 428 43.85 -18.88 27.33
N SER A 429 43.59 -17.59 27.14
CA SER A 429 42.63 -16.84 27.97
C SER A 429 41.20 -17.41 27.86
N ILE A 430 40.83 -17.93 26.69
CA ILE A 430 39.56 -18.64 26.48
C ILE A 430 39.65 -20.08 26.99
N GLY A 431 40.75 -20.78 26.69
CA GLY A 431 40.80 -22.21 26.97
C GLY A 431 41.11 -22.58 28.44
N TYR A 432 41.75 -21.73 29.24
CA TYR A 432 42.01 -22.02 30.66
C TYR A 432 40.76 -22.36 31.49
N PRO A 433 39.68 -21.56 31.48
CA PRO A 433 38.46 -21.88 32.22
C PRO A 433 37.81 -23.18 31.71
N ILE A 434 37.87 -23.43 30.41
CA ILE A 434 37.32 -24.66 29.80
C ILE A 434 38.13 -25.90 30.24
N LEU A 435 39.46 -25.79 30.26
CA LEU A 435 40.35 -26.87 30.68
C LEU A 435 40.24 -27.19 32.15
N HIS A 436 40.18 -26.14 32.98
CA HIS A 436 40.07 -26.29 34.43
C HIS A 436 38.80 -27.03 34.83
N ASN A 437 37.71 -26.82 34.11
CA ASN A 437 36.41 -27.45 34.36
C ASN A 437 36.14 -28.69 33.49
N GLU A 438 37.18 -29.23 32.83
CA GLU A 438 37.09 -30.47 32.02
C GLU A 438 36.03 -30.43 30.90
N LYS A 439 35.82 -29.25 30.30
CA LYS A 439 34.84 -29.02 29.22
C LYS A 439 35.47 -28.87 27.83
N GLN A 440 36.66 -29.43 27.63
CA GLN A 440 37.45 -29.23 26.40
C GLN A 440 36.71 -29.61 25.12
N SER A 441 35.80 -30.59 25.19
CA SER A 441 34.98 -31.03 24.06
C SER A 441 33.97 -29.98 23.59
N GLY A 442 33.70 -28.95 24.41
CA GLY A 442 32.73 -27.90 24.09
C GLY A 442 33.26 -26.82 23.15
N LEU A 443 34.58 -26.61 23.09
CA LEU A 443 35.17 -25.63 22.16
C LEU A 443 35.20 -26.23 20.75
N LYS A 444 34.43 -25.66 19.82
CA LYS A 444 34.23 -26.20 18.46
C LYS A 444 35.04 -25.48 17.38
N GLU A 445 35.26 -24.20 17.57
CA GLU A 445 35.93 -23.33 16.61
C GLU A 445 36.70 -22.25 17.35
N VAL A 446 37.85 -21.85 16.82
CA VAL A 446 38.68 -20.78 17.37
C VAL A 446 39.11 -19.84 16.26
N PHE A 447 38.86 -18.56 16.42
CA PHE A 447 39.45 -17.49 15.62
C PHE A 447 40.54 -16.78 16.43
N THR A 448 41.63 -16.41 15.77
CA THR A 448 42.76 -15.68 16.35
C THR A 448 43.14 -14.53 15.43
N GLU A 449 43.40 -13.33 15.96
CA GLU A 449 43.76 -12.23 15.06
C GLU A 449 45.11 -12.43 14.39
N ARG A 450 46.09 -12.94 15.13
CA ARG A 450 47.38 -13.41 14.63
C ARG A 450 47.38 -14.92 14.58
N GLU A 451 48.04 -15.47 13.56
CA GLU A 451 48.30 -16.91 13.46
C GLU A 451 48.86 -17.49 14.77
N PRO A 452 48.37 -18.66 15.25
CA PRO A 452 48.77 -19.21 16.53
C PRO A 452 50.29 -19.39 16.67
N CYS A 453 50.84 -18.99 17.82
CA CYS A 453 52.30 -19.00 18.07
C CYS A 453 52.93 -20.39 17.88
N GLN A 454 54.00 -20.48 17.08
CA GLN A 454 54.75 -21.72 16.79
C GLN A 454 55.87 -22.01 17.79
N LYS A 455 56.40 -20.97 18.46
CA LYS A 455 57.42 -21.01 19.52
C LYS A 455 56.76 -20.79 20.89
N ARG A 456 57.53 -21.03 21.97
CA ARG A 456 57.04 -20.94 23.36
C ARG A 456 56.42 -19.56 23.68
N PRO A 457 55.19 -19.51 24.25
CA PRO A 457 54.27 -20.63 24.44
C PRO A 457 53.64 -21.07 23.10
N ARG A 458 53.81 -22.35 22.75
CA ARG A 458 53.39 -22.93 21.46
C ARG A 458 51.87 -23.06 21.41
N CYS A 459 51.17 -22.04 20.90
CA CYS A 459 49.71 -21.99 20.91
C CYS A 459 49.11 -22.96 19.89
N GLU A 460 49.76 -23.16 18.74
CA GLU A 460 49.31 -24.15 17.74
C GLU A 460 49.32 -25.59 18.29
N ALA A 461 50.34 -25.93 19.07
CA ALA A 461 50.49 -27.24 19.69
C ALA A 461 49.59 -27.39 20.92
N TRP A 462 49.34 -26.27 21.62
CA TRP A 462 48.45 -26.23 22.78
C TRP A 462 46.98 -26.47 22.41
N LEU A 463 46.50 -25.83 21.33
CA LEU A 463 45.16 -26.09 20.81
C LEU A 463 45.02 -27.55 20.37
N ASP A 464 46.02 -28.11 19.68
CA ASP A 464 46.02 -29.50 19.21
C ASP A 464 46.00 -30.52 20.37
N SER A 465 46.81 -30.27 21.40
CA SER A 465 46.92 -31.18 22.55
C SER A 465 45.64 -31.24 23.37
N TYR A 466 45.02 -30.08 23.61
CA TYR A 466 43.95 -29.93 24.60
C TYR A 466 42.54 -29.82 24.00
N PHE A 467 42.38 -29.33 22.77
CA PHE A 467 41.08 -29.04 22.15
C PHE A 467 40.89 -29.78 20.84
N LYS A 468 40.92 -31.12 20.90
CA LYS A 468 40.80 -32.00 19.72
C LYS A 468 39.48 -31.82 18.94
N GLU A 469 38.44 -31.32 19.61
CA GLU A 469 37.13 -31.05 19.00
C GLU A 469 37.01 -29.65 18.40
N ALA A 470 38.03 -28.78 18.58
CA ALA A 470 38.14 -27.50 17.88
C ALA A 470 38.63 -27.75 16.44
N LYS A 471 37.73 -28.29 15.61
CA LYS A 471 38.03 -28.78 14.26
C LYS A 471 38.47 -27.69 13.28
N THR A 472 38.18 -26.44 13.63
CA THR A 472 38.43 -25.28 12.80
C THR A 472 39.18 -24.23 13.61
N VAL A 473 40.36 -23.83 13.12
CA VAL A 473 41.13 -22.72 13.64
C VAL A 473 41.32 -21.70 12.53
N HIS A 474 40.87 -20.48 12.75
CA HIS A 474 40.98 -19.37 11.81
C HIS A 474 41.98 -18.34 12.31
N HIS A 475 42.64 -17.65 11.36
CA HIS A 475 43.43 -16.47 11.68
C HIS A 475 43.22 -15.33 10.68
N ALA A 476 43.38 -14.08 11.13
CA ALA A 476 43.27 -12.93 10.22
C ALA A 476 44.62 -12.48 9.65
N ASN A 477 45.67 -12.49 10.47
CA ASN A 477 46.98 -11.93 10.13
C ASN A 477 48.05 -13.01 10.25
N ASN A 478 48.87 -13.15 9.20
CA ASN A 478 49.97 -14.10 9.20
C ASN A 478 50.98 -13.73 10.30
N TYR A 479 51.47 -14.72 11.03
CA TYR A 479 52.38 -14.48 12.14
C TYR A 479 53.45 -15.57 12.23
N ASP A 480 54.56 -15.34 11.52
CA ASP A 480 55.69 -16.26 11.50
C ASP A 480 56.74 -15.87 12.56
N GLN A 481 56.91 -16.70 13.60
CA GLN A 481 57.91 -16.46 14.63
C GLN A 481 59.35 -16.81 14.22
N SER A 482 59.57 -17.29 12.99
CA SER A 482 60.90 -17.47 12.39
C SER A 482 61.53 -16.17 11.91
N VAL A 483 60.72 -15.13 11.61
CA VAL A 483 61.20 -13.83 11.11
C VAL A 483 61.38 -12.78 12.22
N LEU A 484 62.12 -11.70 11.90
CA LEU A 484 62.40 -10.61 12.84
C LEU A 484 61.11 -9.96 13.36
N ARG A 485 61.10 -9.55 14.64
CA ARG A 485 59.91 -9.02 15.34
C ARG A 485 59.20 -7.89 14.59
N HIS A 486 59.96 -6.94 14.04
CA HIS A 486 59.39 -5.82 13.29
C HIS A 486 58.77 -6.20 11.93
N LYS A 487 59.04 -7.42 11.42
CA LYS A 487 58.49 -7.90 10.13
C LYS A 487 57.30 -8.82 10.29
N ARG A 488 57.19 -9.54 11.42
CA ARG A 488 56.07 -10.48 11.67
C ARG A 488 54.77 -9.82 12.12
N ASP A 489 54.82 -8.59 12.66
CA ASP A 489 53.64 -7.89 13.18
C ASP A 489 53.01 -6.91 12.18
N VAL A 490 53.56 -6.78 10.96
CA VAL A 490 53.14 -5.75 9.99
C VAL A 490 51.68 -5.91 9.55
N GLU A 491 51.24 -7.14 9.27
CA GLU A 491 49.84 -7.39 8.87
C GLU A 491 48.88 -7.01 10.02
N HIS A 492 49.19 -7.42 11.25
CA HIS A 492 48.37 -7.11 12.41
C HIS A 492 48.32 -5.61 12.70
N GLN A 493 49.47 -4.91 12.64
CA GLN A 493 49.51 -3.46 12.81
C GLN A 493 48.63 -2.73 11.79
N LYS A 494 48.69 -3.14 10.52
CA LYS A 494 47.85 -2.57 9.47
C LYS A 494 46.36 -2.84 9.73
N TYR A 495 46.00 -4.08 10.09
CA TYR A 495 44.64 -4.44 10.48
C TYR A 495 44.13 -3.57 11.63
N MET A 496 44.97 -3.32 12.64
CA MET A 496 44.63 -2.48 13.78
C MET A 496 44.39 -1.02 13.40
N ASP A 497 45.24 -0.45 12.54
CA ASP A 497 45.08 0.93 12.06
C ASP A 497 43.78 1.10 11.25
N GLU A 498 43.48 0.13 10.38
CA GLU A 498 42.23 0.10 9.60
C GLU A 498 41.00 -0.04 10.50
N LEU A 499 41.07 -0.94 11.49
CA LEU A 499 39.98 -1.19 12.43
C LEU A 499 39.74 0.00 13.38
N LYS A 500 40.80 0.73 13.76
CA LYS A 500 40.68 1.94 14.57
C LYS A 500 39.97 3.04 13.79
N ALA A 501 40.36 3.22 12.52
CA ALA A 501 39.73 4.19 11.64
C ALA A 501 38.24 3.86 11.38
N SER A 502 37.89 2.58 11.14
CA SER A 502 36.51 2.17 10.88
C SER A 502 35.59 2.35 12.10
N HIS A 503 36.12 2.19 13.31
CA HIS A 503 35.41 2.47 14.55
C HIS A 503 35.36 3.96 14.94
N GLY A 504 36.03 4.84 14.19
CA GLY A 504 36.08 6.28 14.48
C GLY A 504 36.83 6.64 15.77
N ARG A 505 37.92 5.94 16.09
CA ARG A 505 38.68 6.07 17.34
C ARG A 505 40.09 6.64 17.17
#